data_AF-A0A1A8MC41-F1
#
_entry.id   AF-A0A1A8MC41-F1
#
_cell.length_a   1.000
_cell.length_b   1.000
_cell.length_c   1.000
_cell.angle_alpha   90.00
_cell.angle_beta   90.00
_cell.angle_gamma   90.00
#
_symmetry.space_group_name_H-M   'P 1'
#
loop_
_entity.id
_entity.type
_entity.pdbx_description
1 polymer ?
#
loop_
_entity_poly.entity_id
_entity_poly.type
_entity_poly.pdbx_seq_one_letter_code
_entity_poly.pdbx_strand_id
1 'polypeptide(L)'
;KPPSSSSTSSSPPTSPKHSRSSLADDITIVGGNRTGIFVSHVKAGSVAEHCGLKEGSELLELERILFGGGSVSLNQCTAEVAHFTLQWWTEPSSLKHQSNPEAYSKLCSELSSRAFSGPDSFYARVNLNMEPHGDPPSLAVSCDNIVHVTDTRHNGKYHWHCSLVDPLTAKHLQTGTMPNYNRAQQLLLVRLQKMSLAQKDFKRRMFLKKPSSRIRLVKAVDPSCRGGVGSSQHVLYTLNKRNEDHLIPYSLVQPVQVQTKRPVIFSPSLLSRGLIERLLQPAES
;
A
#
# COMPACT_ATOMS: atom_id res chain seq x y z
N LYS A 1 -10.98 -35.17 67.54
CA LYS A 1 -10.00 -36.27 67.33
C LYS A 1 -10.83 -37.48 66.89
N PRO A 2 -10.64 -38.12 65.72
CA PRO A 2 -9.46 -38.15 64.85
C PRO A 2 -9.62 -37.35 63.52
N PRO A 3 -8.57 -37.24 62.69
CA PRO A 3 -8.56 -36.48 61.44
C PRO A 3 -8.79 -37.36 60.20
N SER A 4 -9.46 -36.82 59.18
CA SER A 4 -9.60 -37.45 57.87
C SER A 4 -8.45 -37.07 56.93
N SER A 5 -7.98 -38.07 56.21
CA SER A 5 -6.80 -38.12 55.38
C SER A 5 -6.93 -37.41 54.03
N SER A 6 -5.85 -36.71 53.68
CA SER A 6 -5.31 -36.35 52.36
C SER A 6 -5.96 -36.94 51.09
N SER A 7 -6.26 -36.05 50.13
CA SER A 7 -6.06 -36.30 48.70
C SER A 7 -5.77 -34.98 47.97
N THR A 8 -4.49 -34.59 47.92
CA THR A 8 -4.00 -33.56 47.00
C THR A 8 -3.80 -34.22 45.64
N SER A 9 -4.73 -33.99 44.72
CA SER A 9 -4.56 -34.33 43.30
C SER A 9 -3.48 -33.42 42.69
N SER A 10 -2.30 -33.97 42.42
CA SER A 10 -1.26 -33.31 41.63
C SER A 10 -1.70 -33.23 40.17
N SER A 11 -2.08 -32.03 39.71
CA SER A 11 -2.15 -31.74 38.29
C SER A 11 -0.73 -31.75 37.69
N PRO A 12 -0.53 -32.33 36.50
CA PRO A 12 0.78 -32.34 35.87
C PRO A 12 1.17 -30.92 35.44
N PRO A 13 2.47 -30.57 35.45
CA PRO A 13 2.91 -29.27 34.99
C PRO A 13 2.61 -29.16 33.50
N THR A 14 1.69 -28.27 33.14
CA THR A 14 1.49 -27.83 31.76
C THR A 14 2.81 -27.27 31.25
N SER A 15 3.42 -27.97 30.30
CA SER A 15 4.52 -27.45 29.50
C SER A 15 4.14 -26.06 28.96
N PRO A 16 5.07 -25.09 28.96
CA PRO A 16 4.78 -23.79 28.39
C PRO A 16 4.46 -24.01 26.92
N LYS A 17 3.20 -23.76 26.55
CA LYS A 17 2.81 -23.57 25.16
C LYS A 17 3.69 -22.44 24.64
N HIS A 18 4.76 -22.76 23.92
CA HIS A 18 5.45 -21.78 23.08
C HIS A 18 4.41 -21.30 22.05
N SER A 19 3.65 -20.28 22.44
CA SER A 19 3.08 -19.33 21.48
C SER A 19 4.25 -18.98 20.57
N ARG A 20 4.20 -19.40 19.30
CA ARG A 20 5.22 -19.02 18.31
C ARG A 20 5.27 -17.49 18.34
N SER A 21 6.33 -16.92 18.94
CA SER A 21 6.55 -15.49 18.94
C SER A 21 6.78 -15.06 17.50
N SER A 22 6.03 -14.06 17.05
CA SER A 22 6.27 -13.51 15.72
C SER A 22 7.60 -12.76 15.73
N LEU A 23 8.29 -12.68 14.60
CA LEU A 23 9.51 -11.89 14.51
C LEU A 23 9.25 -10.42 14.90
N ALA A 24 8.06 -9.90 14.61
CA ALA A 24 7.64 -8.56 15.01
C ALA A 24 7.58 -8.32 16.53
N ASP A 25 7.50 -9.37 17.35
CA ASP A 25 7.55 -9.25 18.82
C ASP A 25 8.98 -9.06 19.35
N ASP A 26 9.97 -9.43 18.53
CA ASP A 26 11.39 -9.44 18.88
C ASP A 26 12.17 -8.26 18.29
N ILE A 27 11.65 -7.59 17.26
CA ILE A 27 12.33 -6.47 16.58
C ILE A 27 11.41 -5.27 16.35
N THR A 28 12.00 -4.08 16.35
CA THR A 28 11.38 -2.85 15.83
C THR A 28 12.02 -2.50 14.49
N ILE A 29 11.19 -2.16 13.50
CA ILE A 29 11.65 -1.75 12.17
C ILE A 29 11.35 -0.29 11.86
N VAL A 30 12.21 0.32 11.06
CA VAL A 30 12.07 1.67 10.48
C VAL A 30 12.37 1.64 8.99
N GLY A 31 11.96 2.70 8.28
CA GLY A 31 12.15 2.82 6.84
C GLY A 31 10.97 2.29 6.03
N GLY A 32 11.18 2.12 4.73
CA GLY A 32 10.13 1.90 3.73
C GLY A 32 10.72 1.68 2.34
N ASN A 33 9.88 1.66 1.30
CA ASN A 33 10.32 1.28 -0.05
C ASN A 33 11.30 2.29 -0.68
N ARG A 34 11.41 3.51 -0.14
CA ARG A 34 12.37 4.52 -0.59
C ARG A 34 13.71 4.38 0.13
N THR A 35 13.68 4.07 1.42
CA THR A 35 14.86 4.13 2.29
C THR A 35 15.49 2.77 2.56
N GLY A 36 14.78 1.67 2.26
CA GLY A 36 15.08 0.34 2.79
C GLY A 36 14.41 0.11 4.14
N ILE A 37 14.29 -1.17 4.53
CA ILE A 37 13.71 -1.60 5.82
C ILE A 37 14.85 -1.99 6.75
N PHE A 38 14.95 -1.30 7.89
CA PHE A 38 16.03 -1.50 8.86
C PHE A 38 15.50 -1.87 10.23
N VAL A 39 16.28 -2.65 10.96
CA VAL A 39 16.06 -2.94 12.37
C VAL A 39 16.59 -1.79 13.22
N SER A 40 15.71 -1.16 13.99
CA SER A 40 16.10 -0.11 14.95
C SER A 40 16.28 -0.65 16.37
N HIS A 41 15.63 -1.76 16.72
CA HIS A 41 15.77 -2.39 18.02
C HIS A 41 15.60 -3.90 17.90
N VAL A 42 16.35 -4.63 18.72
CA VAL A 42 16.24 -6.09 18.90
C VAL A 42 16.12 -6.38 20.39
N LYS A 43 15.15 -7.22 20.75
CA LYS A 43 14.93 -7.66 22.12
C LYS A 43 16.06 -8.60 22.56
N ALA A 44 16.70 -8.28 23.68
CA ALA A 44 17.76 -9.12 24.25
C ALA A 44 17.24 -10.53 24.60
N GLY A 45 18.03 -11.55 24.27
CA GLY A 45 17.70 -12.97 24.47
C GLY A 45 16.67 -13.53 23.50
N SER A 46 16.22 -12.76 22.50
CA SER A 46 15.24 -13.20 21.50
C SER A 46 15.85 -14.13 20.45
N VAL A 47 15.00 -14.86 19.71
CA VAL A 47 15.46 -15.68 18.58
C VAL A 47 16.07 -14.79 17.50
N ALA A 48 15.52 -13.58 17.30
CA ALA A 48 16.05 -12.59 16.38
C ALA A 48 17.52 -12.23 16.66
N GLU A 49 17.87 -11.97 17.92
CA GLU A 49 19.25 -11.66 18.34
C GLU A 49 20.19 -12.84 18.08
N HIS A 50 19.78 -14.06 18.44
CA HIS A 50 20.56 -15.28 18.20
C HIS A 50 20.74 -15.60 16.71
N CYS A 51 19.83 -15.13 15.85
CA CYS A 51 19.95 -15.21 14.39
C CYS A 51 20.84 -14.11 13.78
N GLY A 52 21.48 -13.28 14.61
CA GLY A 52 22.44 -12.25 14.16
C GLY A 52 21.83 -10.90 13.83
N LEU A 53 20.51 -10.71 14.07
CA LEU A 53 19.89 -9.40 13.92
C LEU A 53 20.37 -8.46 15.01
N LYS A 54 20.71 -7.26 14.61
CA LYS A 54 21.14 -6.15 15.46
C LYS A 54 20.65 -4.82 14.91
N GLU A 55 20.73 -3.77 15.71
CA GLU A 55 20.46 -2.42 15.24
C GLU A 55 21.31 -2.08 13.98
N GLY A 56 20.66 -1.50 12.97
CA GLY A 56 21.27 -1.20 11.67
C GLY A 56 21.35 -2.39 10.71
N SER A 57 20.72 -3.52 11.03
CA SER A 57 20.53 -4.61 10.08
C SER A 57 19.47 -4.23 9.04
N GLU A 58 19.83 -4.28 7.78
CA GLU A 58 18.94 -4.09 6.64
C GLU A 58 18.27 -5.42 6.29
N LEU A 59 16.94 -5.43 6.21
CA LEU A 59 16.17 -6.62 5.86
C LEU A 59 15.96 -6.66 4.34
N LEU A 60 16.39 -7.75 3.70
CA LEU A 60 16.46 -7.83 2.24
C LEU A 60 15.34 -8.67 1.64
N GLU A 61 15.19 -9.90 2.14
CA GLU A 61 14.28 -10.87 1.56
C GLU A 61 13.82 -11.84 2.62
N LEU A 62 12.53 -12.14 2.58
CA LEU A 62 11.92 -13.19 3.36
C LEU A 62 11.49 -14.30 2.39
N GLU A 63 12.12 -15.46 2.50
CA GLU A 63 11.79 -16.60 1.64
C GLU A 63 10.46 -17.24 2.06
N ARG A 64 9.76 -17.92 1.14
CA ARG A 64 8.60 -18.80 1.46
C ARG A 64 7.40 -18.16 2.18
N ILE A 65 7.22 -16.83 2.16
CA ILE A 65 6.07 -16.19 2.80
C ILE A 65 4.77 -16.38 2.01
N LEU A 66 4.85 -16.27 0.69
CA LEU A 66 3.64 -16.23 -0.11
C LEU A 66 3.06 -17.63 -0.21
N PHE A 67 1.75 -17.78 0.03
CA PHE A 67 1.03 -19.03 -0.25
C PHE A 67 1.33 -19.47 -1.69
N GLY A 68 2.17 -20.50 -1.85
CA GLY A 68 2.77 -20.90 -3.14
C GLY A 68 4.30 -20.93 -3.19
N GLY A 69 5.01 -20.60 -2.10
CA GLY A 69 6.47 -20.75 -2.00
C GLY A 69 7.31 -19.58 -2.55
N GLY A 70 6.68 -18.44 -2.85
CA GLY A 70 7.38 -17.24 -3.31
C GLY A 70 8.09 -16.50 -2.16
N SER A 71 9.18 -15.83 -2.49
CA SER A 71 9.86 -14.89 -1.60
C SER A 71 9.31 -13.46 -1.72
N VAL A 72 9.45 -12.67 -0.66
CA VAL A 72 9.10 -11.24 -0.65
C VAL A 72 10.38 -10.44 -0.49
N SER A 73 10.67 -9.60 -1.48
CA SER A 73 11.78 -8.66 -1.39
C SER A 73 11.35 -7.44 -0.57
N LEU A 74 11.99 -7.25 0.57
CA LEU A 74 11.66 -6.18 1.53
C LEU A 74 12.15 -4.81 1.05
N ASN A 75 13.14 -4.74 0.16
CA ASN A 75 13.59 -3.50 -0.47
C ASN A 75 12.48 -2.78 -1.28
N GLN A 76 11.48 -3.54 -1.70
CA GLN A 76 10.34 -3.09 -2.51
C GLN A 76 9.08 -2.87 -1.67
N CYS A 77 9.11 -3.26 -0.39
CA CYS A 77 7.96 -3.19 0.49
C CYS A 77 7.82 -1.81 1.10
N THR A 78 6.58 -1.32 1.16
CA THR A 78 6.29 -0.14 1.96
C THR A 78 6.41 -0.46 3.45
N ALA A 79 6.55 0.56 4.29
CA ALA A 79 6.62 0.41 5.75
C ALA A 79 5.44 -0.41 6.32
N GLU A 80 4.23 -0.19 5.82
CA GLU A 80 3.02 -0.93 6.18
C GLU A 80 3.13 -2.42 5.84
N VAL A 81 3.55 -2.73 4.61
CA VAL A 81 3.66 -4.12 4.15
C VAL A 81 4.75 -4.86 4.91
N ALA A 82 5.91 -4.25 5.10
CA ALA A 82 7.00 -4.84 5.87
C ALA A 82 6.54 -5.16 7.31
N HIS A 83 5.86 -4.21 7.96
CA HIS A 83 5.35 -4.40 9.32
C HIS A 83 4.37 -5.58 9.42
N PHE A 84 3.37 -5.65 8.53
CA PHE A 84 2.43 -6.76 8.54
C PHE A 84 3.11 -8.09 8.20
N THR A 85 4.01 -8.11 7.22
CA THR A 85 4.71 -9.34 6.81
C THR A 85 5.47 -9.96 7.97
N LEU A 86 6.19 -9.15 8.74
CA LEU A 86 6.97 -9.60 9.89
C LEU A 86 6.10 -10.10 11.05
N GLN A 87 4.85 -9.63 11.14
CA GLN A 87 3.91 -10.08 12.17
C GLN A 87 3.40 -11.51 11.95
N TRP A 88 3.35 -11.97 10.69
CA TRP A 88 2.99 -13.35 10.35
C TRP A 88 4.23 -14.26 10.22
N TRP A 89 5.42 -13.68 10.32
CA TRP A 89 6.68 -14.41 10.12
C TRP A 89 7.19 -15.02 11.42
N THR A 90 7.56 -16.30 11.36
CA THR A 90 7.95 -17.09 12.54
C THR A 90 9.30 -17.81 12.39
N GLU A 91 10.01 -17.63 11.26
CA GLU A 91 11.28 -18.32 10.96
C GLU A 91 12.43 -17.32 10.73
N PRO A 92 12.97 -16.67 11.78
CA PRO A 92 14.02 -15.65 11.64
C PRO A 92 15.31 -16.16 10.97
N SER A 93 15.59 -17.46 11.07
CA SER A 93 16.78 -18.11 10.50
C SER A 93 16.84 -18.07 8.96
N SER A 94 15.70 -17.90 8.29
CA SER A 94 15.61 -17.83 6.82
C SER A 94 15.43 -16.41 6.29
N LEU A 95 15.45 -15.40 7.17
CA LEU A 95 15.45 -13.99 6.77
C LEU A 95 16.84 -13.59 6.27
N LYS A 96 16.92 -13.19 5.00
CA LYS A 96 18.12 -12.58 4.44
C LYS A 96 18.23 -11.15 4.93
N HIS A 97 19.33 -10.85 5.60
CA HIS A 97 19.65 -9.54 6.12
C HIS A 97 21.13 -9.25 5.94
N GLN A 98 21.50 -7.97 5.97
CA GLN A 98 22.88 -7.53 5.94
C GLN A 98 23.11 -6.39 6.94
N SER A 99 24.34 -6.23 7.42
CA SER A 99 24.68 -5.06 8.25
C SER A 99 24.99 -3.88 7.33
N ASN A 100 24.24 -2.78 7.47
CA ASN A 100 24.45 -1.57 6.68
C ASN A 100 24.33 -0.32 7.57
N PRO A 101 25.33 -0.10 8.45
CA PRO A 101 25.27 0.97 9.46
C PRO A 101 25.30 2.38 8.84
N GLU A 102 25.93 2.53 7.67
CA GLU A 102 26.01 3.82 6.97
C GLU A 102 24.61 4.27 6.48
N ALA A 103 23.90 3.41 5.75
CA ALA A 103 22.56 3.71 5.28
C ALA A 103 21.56 3.89 6.43
N TYR A 104 21.70 3.08 7.49
CA TYR A 104 20.90 3.23 8.70
C TYR A 104 21.14 4.57 9.40
N SER A 105 22.41 4.98 9.59
CA SER A 105 22.74 6.28 10.20
C SER A 105 22.19 7.46 9.39
N LYS A 106 22.27 7.38 8.05
CA LYS A 106 21.64 8.34 7.16
C LYS A 106 20.12 8.38 7.36
N LEU A 107 19.46 7.23 7.42
CA LEU A 107 18.02 7.12 7.68
C LEU A 107 17.64 7.73 9.04
N CYS A 108 18.38 7.45 10.11
CA CYS A 108 18.14 8.04 11.43
C CYS A 108 18.28 9.57 11.43
N SER A 109 19.25 10.09 10.67
CA SER A 109 19.45 11.53 10.49
C SER A 109 18.28 12.15 9.72
N GLU A 110 17.82 11.50 8.65
CA GLU A 110 16.63 11.90 7.89
C GLU A 110 15.38 11.86 8.76
N LEU A 111 15.12 10.78 9.51
CA LEU A 111 13.93 10.64 10.38
C LEU A 111 13.84 11.73 11.46
N SER A 112 14.99 12.24 11.91
CA SER A 112 15.07 13.33 12.88
C SER A 112 14.88 14.72 12.25
N SER A 113 14.99 14.81 10.91
CA SER A 113 14.82 16.06 10.16
C SER A 113 13.35 16.38 9.93
N ARG A 114 12.97 17.65 10.17
CA ARG A 114 11.62 18.16 9.84
C ARG A 114 11.34 18.19 8.33
N ALA A 115 12.38 18.14 7.50
CA ALA A 115 12.25 18.15 6.04
C ALA A 115 12.06 16.73 5.45
N PHE A 116 12.03 15.70 6.29
CA PHE A 116 11.85 14.32 5.84
C PHE A 116 10.50 14.14 5.18
N SER A 117 10.52 13.77 3.90
CA SER A 117 9.29 13.57 3.13
C SER A 117 8.58 12.27 3.49
N GLY A 118 9.28 11.31 4.09
CA GLY A 118 8.75 10.00 4.49
C GLY A 118 9.61 8.82 4.01
N PRO A 119 9.43 7.64 4.62
CA PRO A 119 10.24 6.44 4.35
C PRO A 119 9.79 5.67 3.10
N ASP A 120 8.57 5.92 2.64
CA ASP A 120 8.00 5.36 1.42
C ASP A 120 8.07 6.40 0.29
N SER A 121 7.96 5.95 -0.95
CA SER A 121 7.77 6.83 -2.11
C SER A 121 7.21 6.04 -3.28
N PHE A 122 5.97 6.34 -3.64
CA PHE A 122 5.35 5.83 -4.87
C PHE A 122 4.17 6.68 -5.28
N TYR A 123 3.84 6.64 -6.58
CA TYR A 123 2.70 7.37 -7.12
C TYR A 123 1.54 6.42 -7.39
N ALA A 124 0.35 6.84 -6.97
CA ALA A 124 -0.89 6.09 -7.14
C ALA A 124 -1.97 6.97 -7.74
N ARG A 125 -2.68 6.45 -8.74
CA ARG A 125 -3.93 7.02 -9.24
C ARG A 125 -5.11 6.48 -8.44
N VAL A 126 -5.97 7.38 -7.98
CA VAL A 126 -7.18 7.05 -7.22
C VAL A 126 -8.30 6.63 -8.17
N ASN A 127 -8.94 5.49 -7.92
CA ASN A 127 -10.00 4.92 -8.77
C ASN A 127 -11.43 5.21 -8.25
N LEU A 128 -11.58 6.03 -7.22
CA LEU A 128 -12.86 6.44 -6.63
C LEU A 128 -12.76 7.83 -6.01
N ASN A 129 -13.88 8.54 -5.92
CA ASN A 129 -13.94 9.75 -5.12
C ASN A 129 -13.90 9.41 -3.62
N MET A 130 -13.09 10.13 -2.85
CA MET A 130 -13.00 10.05 -1.40
C MET A 130 -13.24 11.43 -0.81
N GLU A 131 -14.27 11.51 0.02
CA GLU A 131 -14.57 12.72 0.78
C GLU A 131 -13.63 12.80 2.01
N PRO A 132 -13.42 13.99 2.58
CA PRO A 132 -12.75 14.12 3.86
C PRO A 132 -13.53 13.44 4.99
N HIS A 133 -12.86 12.63 5.80
CA HIS A 133 -13.44 12.03 7.01
C HIS A 133 -12.42 12.07 8.16
N GLY A 134 -12.90 11.97 9.39
CA GLY A 134 -12.06 11.94 10.60
C GLY A 134 -11.69 13.32 11.13
N ASP A 135 -10.87 13.32 12.20
CA ASP A 135 -10.33 14.51 12.85
C ASP A 135 -8.82 14.30 13.12
N PRO A 136 -7.91 15.02 12.43
CA PRO A 136 -8.18 16.00 11.36
C PRO A 136 -8.74 15.34 10.08
N PRO A 137 -9.43 16.11 9.22
CA PRO A 137 -10.04 15.58 8.01
C PRO A 137 -8.99 15.01 7.05
N SER A 138 -9.28 13.82 6.50
CA SER A 138 -8.48 13.22 5.43
C SER A 138 -8.48 14.08 4.16
N LEU A 139 -7.48 13.88 3.31
CA LEU A 139 -7.35 14.55 2.03
C LEU A 139 -8.57 14.27 1.13
N ALA A 140 -9.19 15.33 0.61
CA ALA A 140 -10.23 15.20 -0.40
C ALA A 140 -9.59 14.80 -1.73
N VAL A 141 -9.98 13.66 -2.29
CA VAL A 141 -9.47 13.22 -3.60
C VAL A 141 -10.60 12.76 -4.50
N SER A 142 -10.48 13.07 -5.79
CA SER A 142 -11.40 12.62 -6.83
C SER A 142 -10.79 11.48 -7.64
N CYS A 143 -11.65 10.69 -8.27
CA CYS A 143 -11.24 9.68 -9.25
C CYS A 143 -10.34 10.33 -10.32
N ASP A 144 -9.30 9.60 -10.73
CA ASP A 144 -8.21 10.01 -11.63
C ASP A 144 -7.18 10.98 -11.04
N ASN A 145 -7.37 11.51 -9.84
CA ASN A 145 -6.28 12.23 -9.16
C ASN A 145 -5.08 11.30 -8.93
N ILE A 146 -3.88 11.87 -9.05
CA ILE A 146 -2.62 11.20 -8.76
C ILE A 146 -2.12 11.71 -7.42
N VAL A 147 -1.72 10.80 -6.56
CA VAL A 147 -1.12 11.11 -5.26
C VAL A 147 0.27 10.50 -5.17
N HIS A 148 1.19 11.23 -4.55
CA HIS A 148 2.49 10.74 -4.13
C HIS A 148 2.39 10.30 -2.67
N VAL A 149 2.47 9.00 -2.42
CA VAL A 149 2.44 8.43 -1.07
C VAL A 149 3.85 8.37 -0.53
N THR A 150 4.06 8.91 0.66
CA THR A 150 5.38 9.02 1.26
C THR A 150 5.52 8.34 2.61
N ASP A 151 4.42 8.01 3.28
CA ASP A 151 4.44 7.25 4.53
C ASP A 151 3.17 6.39 4.63
N THR A 152 3.33 5.07 4.63
CA THR A 152 2.21 4.13 4.77
C THR A 152 1.89 3.76 6.23
N ARG A 153 2.71 4.19 7.19
CA ARG A 153 2.53 4.00 8.65
C ARG A 153 2.53 5.34 9.40
N HIS A 154 1.83 6.32 8.86
CA HIS A 154 1.83 7.68 9.39
C HIS A 154 1.41 7.75 10.87
N ASN A 155 2.27 8.32 11.72
CA ASN A 155 2.10 8.38 13.18
C ASN A 155 1.81 7.00 13.81
N GLY A 156 2.40 5.93 13.27
CA GLY A 156 2.20 4.56 13.73
C GLY A 156 0.84 3.97 13.38
N LYS A 157 0.00 4.68 12.61
CA LYS A 157 -1.32 4.22 12.15
C LYS A 157 -1.28 3.81 10.69
N TYR A 158 -2.22 2.99 10.27
CA TYR A 158 -2.36 2.51 8.88
C TYR A 158 -3.11 3.50 7.98
N HIS A 159 -2.77 4.78 8.10
CA HIS A 159 -3.22 5.82 7.18
C HIS A 159 -2.01 6.24 6.34
N TRP A 160 -2.25 6.45 5.05
CA TRP A 160 -1.21 6.90 4.14
C TRP A 160 -1.06 8.40 4.25
N HIS A 161 0.13 8.89 4.51
CA HIS A 161 0.49 10.28 4.27
C HIS A 161 0.85 10.45 2.80
N CYS A 162 0.22 11.42 2.14
CA CYS A 162 0.41 11.61 0.71
C CYS A 162 0.16 13.06 0.29
N SER A 163 0.68 13.40 -0.89
CA SER A 163 0.44 14.69 -1.53
C SER A 163 -0.29 14.47 -2.85
N LEU A 164 -1.38 15.21 -3.08
CA LEU A 164 -1.98 15.37 -4.40
C LEU A 164 -0.94 16.01 -5.31
N VAL A 165 -0.74 15.44 -6.50
CA VAL A 165 0.22 15.95 -7.47
C VAL A 165 -0.45 16.39 -8.76
N ASP A 166 0.08 17.47 -9.33
CA ASP A 166 -0.31 17.90 -10.66
C ASP A 166 0.15 16.86 -11.70
N PRO A 167 -0.76 16.32 -12.55
CA PRO A 167 -0.41 15.25 -13.48
C PRO A 167 0.61 15.61 -14.57
N LEU A 168 0.82 16.91 -14.83
CA LEU A 168 1.70 17.39 -15.91
C LEU A 168 3.06 17.82 -15.38
N THR A 169 3.07 18.50 -14.24
CA THR A 169 4.27 19.10 -13.63
C THR A 169 4.84 18.26 -12.49
N ALA A 170 4.11 17.25 -12.00
CA ALA A 170 4.43 16.45 -10.82
C ALA A 170 4.58 17.28 -9.51
N LYS A 171 4.17 18.56 -9.52
CA LYS A 171 4.26 19.43 -8.35
C LYS A 171 3.23 19.02 -7.30
N HIS A 172 3.66 19.01 -6.04
CA HIS A 172 2.78 18.78 -4.90
C HIS A 172 1.80 19.96 -4.73
N LEU A 173 0.51 19.66 -4.63
CA LEU A 173 -0.57 20.63 -4.51
C LEU A 173 -1.10 20.71 -3.09
N GLN A 174 -1.53 19.58 -2.54
CA GLN A 174 -2.12 19.49 -1.21
C GLN A 174 -1.68 18.19 -0.54
N THR A 175 -1.25 18.29 0.72
CA THR A 175 -0.80 17.14 1.51
C THR A 175 -1.84 16.78 2.57
N GLY A 176 -2.01 15.50 2.83
CA GLY A 176 -2.93 15.02 3.86
C GLY A 176 -2.89 13.51 4.02
N THR A 177 -3.77 13.01 4.87
CA THR A 177 -3.91 11.56 5.10
C THR A 177 -4.93 10.96 4.15
N MET A 178 -4.71 9.72 3.74
CA MET A 178 -5.61 8.92 2.93
C MET A 178 -5.78 7.52 3.54
N PRO A 179 -6.91 6.84 3.26
CA PRO A 179 -7.07 5.46 3.70
C PRO A 179 -6.04 4.56 3.02
N ASN A 180 -5.51 3.57 3.75
CA ASN A 180 -4.69 2.53 3.14
C ASN A 180 -5.49 1.71 2.10
N TYR A 181 -4.78 0.83 1.39
CA TYR A 181 -5.38 -0.02 0.36
C TYR A 181 -6.63 -0.76 0.83
N ASN A 182 -6.55 -1.44 1.99
CA ASN A 182 -7.65 -2.25 2.51
C ASN A 182 -8.89 -1.41 2.79
N ARG A 183 -8.73 -0.27 3.48
CA ARG A 183 -9.84 0.62 3.79
C ARG A 183 -10.43 1.24 2.52
N ALA A 184 -9.59 1.66 1.59
CA ALA A 184 -10.03 2.21 0.30
C ALA A 184 -10.78 1.18 -0.54
N GLN A 185 -10.35 -0.09 -0.52
CA GLN A 185 -11.02 -1.18 -1.22
C GLN A 185 -12.42 -1.44 -0.65
N GLN A 186 -12.57 -1.43 0.68
CA GLN A 186 -13.88 -1.55 1.32
C GLN A 186 -14.79 -0.37 0.94
N LEU A 187 -14.27 0.85 0.91
CA LEU A 187 -15.02 2.03 0.46
C LEU A 187 -15.49 1.89 -0.99
N LEU A 188 -14.62 1.38 -1.88
CA LEU A 188 -14.96 1.09 -3.28
C LEU A 188 -16.14 0.11 -3.38
N LEU A 189 -16.06 -1.02 -2.68
CA LEU A 189 -17.10 -2.06 -2.72
C LEU A 189 -18.44 -1.57 -2.18
N VAL A 190 -18.43 -0.87 -1.04
CA VAL A 190 -19.65 -0.26 -0.46
C VAL A 190 -20.25 0.77 -1.42
N ARG A 191 -19.41 1.56 -2.11
CA ARG A 191 -19.89 2.55 -3.07
C ARG A 191 -20.57 1.90 -4.28
N LEU A 192 -20.02 0.80 -4.79
CA LEU A 192 -20.60 0.03 -5.90
C LEU A 192 -21.96 -0.58 -5.51
N GLN A 193 -22.05 -1.16 -4.31
CA GLN A 193 -23.32 -1.67 -3.78
C GLN A 193 -24.38 -0.57 -3.68
N LYS A 194 -24.02 0.60 -3.13
CA LYS A 194 -24.93 1.76 -3.04
C LYS A 194 -25.39 2.25 -4.42
N MET A 195 -24.53 2.21 -5.44
CA MET A 195 -24.90 2.57 -6.81
C MET A 195 -25.86 1.56 -7.43
N SER A 196 -25.63 0.26 -7.21
CA SER A 196 -26.51 -0.81 -7.69
C SER A 196 -27.89 -0.76 -7.05
N LEU A 197 -27.97 -0.50 -5.74
CA LEU A 197 -29.25 -0.33 -5.02
C LEU A 197 -29.98 0.93 -5.48
N ALA A 198 -29.26 2.06 -5.60
CA ALA A 198 -29.86 3.30 -6.07
C ALA A 198 -30.41 3.15 -7.50
N GLN A 199 -29.79 2.35 -8.38
CA GLN A 199 -30.26 2.05 -9.74
C GLN A 199 -31.68 1.49 -9.77
N LYS A 200 -32.09 0.73 -8.75
CA LYS A 200 -33.45 0.17 -8.64
C LYS A 200 -34.51 1.23 -8.31
N ASP A 201 -34.12 2.39 -7.78
CA ASP A 201 -35.01 3.48 -7.36
C ASP A 201 -35.10 4.66 -8.37
N PHE A 202 -34.44 4.58 -9.53
CA PHE A 202 -34.35 5.70 -10.50
C PHE A 202 -35.68 6.11 -11.15
N LYS A 203 -36.76 5.32 -11.00
CA LYS A 203 -38.09 5.74 -11.47
C LYS A 203 -38.68 6.93 -10.67
N ARG A 204 -38.09 7.35 -9.54
CA ARG A 204 -38.67 8.37 -8.63
C ARG A 204 -37.92 9.69 -8.47
N ARG A 205 -36.68 9.86 -8.96
CA ARG A 205 -35.87 11.06 -8.63
C ARG A 205 -35.03 11.57 -9.81
N MET A 206 -35.67 12.22 -10.78
CA MET A 206 -35.00 12.83 -11.94
C MET A 206 -34.44 14.26 -11.71
N PHE A 207 -34.63 14.89 -10.54
CA PHE A 207 -34.34 16.33 -10.38
C PHE A 207 -33.38 16.75 -9.26
N LEU A 208 -32.66 15.82 -8.62
CA LEU A 208 -31.62 16.19 -7.64
C LEU A 208 -30.23 15.97 -8.24
N LYS A 209 -29.49 17.07 -8.49
CA LYS A 209 -28.06 17.07 -8.81
C LYS A 209 -27.29 16.39 -7.68
N LYS A 210 -27.14 15.07 -7.77
CA LYS A 210 -26.30 14.29 -6.87
C LYS A 210 -24.84 14.64 -7.22
N PRO A 211 -23.94 14.84 -6.23
CA PRO A 211 -22.52 14.99 -6.53
C PRO A 211 -22.08 13.76 -7.32
N SER A 212 -21.43 14.01 -8.47
CA SER A 212 -21.03 12.97 -9.41
C SER A 212 -19.99 12.07 -8.75
N SER A 213 -20.44 10.98 -8.15
CA SER A 213 -19.57 9.96 -7.59
C SER A 213 -18.98 9.12 -8.71
N ARG A 214 -17.81 9.53 -9.17
CA ARG A 214 -17.09 8.84 -10.23
C ARG A 214 -16.29 7.67 -9.63
N ILE A 215 -16.38 6.52 -10.28
CA ILE A 215 -15.59 5.33 -9.98
C ILE A 215 -14.99 4.84 -11.29
N ARG A 216 -13.71 4.47 -11.24
CA ARG A 216 -13.01 3.78 -12.32
C ARG A 216 -12.90 2.30 -11.96
N LEU A 217 -13.53 1.44 -12.74
CA LEU A 217 -13.43 -0.01 -12.53
C LEU A 217 -12.10 -0.50 -13.10
N VAL A 218 -11.22 -0.97 -12.22
CA VAL A 218 -9.90 -1.49 -12.57
C VAL A 218 -9.73 -2.82 -11.88
N LYS A 219 -9.52 -3.88 -12.66
CA LYS A 219 -9.16 -5.19 -12.15
C LYS A 219 -7.71 -5.20 -11.70
N ALA A 220 -7.45 -5.96 -10.64
CA ALA A 220 -6.09 -6.24 -10.21
C ALA A 220 -5.39 -7.07 -11.30
N VAL A 221 -4.13 -6.76 -11.59
CA VAL A 221 -3.32 -7.53 -12.55
C VAL A 221 -2.17 -8.13 -11.77
N ASP A 222 -1.90 -9.42 -11.99
CA ASP A 222 -0.73 -10.09 -11.42
C ASP A 222 0.54 -9.51 -12.06
N PRO A 223 1.53 -9.09 -11.25
CA PRO A 223 2.80 -8.59 -11.76
C PRO A 223 3.56 -9.59 -12.64
N SER A 224 3.38 -10.90 -12.39
CA SER A 224 4.08 -11.99 -13.08
C SER A 224 3.67 -12.11 -14.56
N CYS A 225 2.54 -11.53 -14.96
CA CYS A 225 2.01 -11.60 -16.32
C CYS A 225 2.52 -10.48 -17.25
N ARG A 226 3.32 -9.52 -16.76
CA ARG A 226 3.93 -8.47 -17.61
C ARG A 226 5.31 -8.90 -18.12
N GLY A 227 5.32 -9.73 -19.16
CA GLY A 227 6.46 -9.81 -20.06
C GLY A 227 6.57 -8.53 -20.88
N GLY A 228 7.55 -7.67 -20.59
CA GLY A 228 8.01 -6.64 -21.52
C GLY A 228 8.04 -5.20 -21.01
N VAL A 229 9.26 -4.65 -21.06
CA VAL A 229 9.66 -3.24 -21.18
C VAL A 229 9.57 -2.38 -19.91
N GLY A 230 10.75 -2.20 -19.30
CA GLY A 230 11.03 -1.20 -18.28
C GLY A 230 11.17 -1.81 -16.89
N SER A 231 12.37 -1.69 -16.32
CA SER A 231 12.68 -1.94 -14.90
C SER A 231 11.81 -1.03 -14.00
N SER A 232 10.51 -1.33 -13.92
CA SER A 232 9.57 -0.62 -13.07
C SER A 232 9.82 -1.12 -11.66
N GLN A 233 10.31 -0.24 -10.78
CA GLN A 233 10.43 -0.53 -9.35
C GLN A 233 9.09 -1.07 -8.85
N HIS A 234 9.05 -2.36 -8.54
CA HIS A 234 7.82 -3.05 -8.20
C HIS A 234 7.50 -2.75 -6.73
N VAL A 235 6.76 -1.66 -6.46
CA VAL A 235 6.42 -1.29 -5.08
C VAL A 235 5.31 -2.19 -4.54
N LEU A 236 5.60 -2.91 -3.47
CA LEU A 236 4.63 -3.73 -2.75
C LEU A 236 4.00 -2.92 -1.61
N TYR A 237 2.81 -2.39 -1.87
CA TYR A 237 2.03 -1.54 -0.94
C TYR A 237 0.78 -2.22 -0.36
N THR A 238 0.53 -3.48 -0.69
CA THR A 238 -0.55 -4.28 -0.10
C THR A 238 -0.21 -5.77 -0.12
N LEU A 239 -0.63 -6.49 0.92
CA LEU A 239 -0.53 -7.96 1.01
C LEU A 239 -1.72 -8.68 0.37
N ASN A 240 -2.78 -7.97 -0.03
CA ASN A 240 -3.92 -8.62 -0.65
C ASN A 240 -3.50 -9.22 -1.98
N LYS A 241 -3.63 -10.56 -2.08
CA LYS A 241 -3.50 -11.26 -3.36
C LYS A 241 -4.48 -10.65 -4.35
N ARG A 242 -3.89 -10.06 -5.39
CA ARG A 242 -4.58 -9.49 -6.53
C ARG A 242 -5.11 -10.63 -7.40
N ASN A 243 -6.12 -11.35 -6.90
CA ASN A 243 -6.91 -12.19 -7.81
C ASN A 243 -7.43 -11.28 -8.92
N GLU A 244 -7.34 -11.73 -10.17
CA GLU A 244 -7.63 -10.89 -11.34
C GLU A 244 -9.06 -10.31 -11.32
N ASP A 245 -9.96 -10.90 -10.54
CA ASP A 245 -11.33 -10.43 -10.39
C ASP A 245 -11.54 -9.34 -9.33
N HIS A 246 -10.53 -9.04 -8.50
CA HIS A 246 -10.65 -8.02 -7.47
C HIS A 246 -10.49 -6.62 -8.06
N LEU A 247 -11.45 -5.73 -7.75
CA LEU A 247 -11.32 -4.31 -8.07
C LEU A 247 -10.32 -3.63 -7.13
N ILE A 248 -9.48 -2.77 -7.70
CA ILE A 248 -8.45 -2.05 -6.94
C ILE A 248 -8.84 -0.57 -6.74
N PRO A 249 -8.70 -0.02 -5.52
CA PRO A 249 -8.96 1.39 -5.25
C PRO A 249 -7.84 2.32 -5.74
N TYR A 250 -6.62 1.79 -5.91
CA TYR A 250 -5.43 2.53 -6.28
C TYR A 250 -4.68 1.80 -7.39
N SER A 251 -4.28 2.54 -8.43
CA SER A 251 -3.43 2.02 -9.52
C SER A 251 -2.06 2.65 -9.43
N LEU A 252 -0.98 1.87 -9.36
CA LEU A 252 0.38 2.43 -9.45
C LEU A 252 0.56 3.13 -10.80
N VAL A 253 1.21 4.29 -10.76
CA VAL A 253 1.53 5.07 -11.95
C VAL A 253 2.97 5.55 -11.90
N GLN A 254 3.56 5.76 -13.06
CA GLN A 254 4.85 6.41 -13.23
C GLN A 254 4.74 7.42 -14.37
N PRO A 255 5.49 8.53 -14.33
CA PRO A 255 5.58 9.42 -15.47
C PRO A 255 6.23 8.67 -16.65
N VAL A 256 5.59 8.74 -17.81
CA VAL A 256 6.11 8.12 -19.04
C VAL A 256 6.11 9.16 -20.14
N GLN A 257 7.30 9.43 -20.68
CA GLN A 257 7.44 10.27 -21.87
C GLN A 257 7.07 9.43 -23.11
N VAL A 258 6.03 9.85 -23.81
CA VAL A 258 5.55 9.15 -25.01
C VAL A 258 6.34 9.64 -26.22
N GLN A 259 6.97 8.71 -26.94
CA GLN A 259 7.78 9.02 -28.13
C GLN A 259 6.96 9.09 -29.43
N THR A 260 5.69 8.67 -29.39
CA THR A 260 4.77 8.66 -30.53
C THR A 260 3.58 9.59 -30.30
N LYS A 261 2.94 10.02 -31.39
CA LYS A 261 1.69 10.79 -31.30
C LYS A 261 0.62 9.95 -30.62
N ARG A 262 -0.01 10.50 -29.59
CA ARG A 262 -1.05 9.80 -28.82
C ARG A 262 -2.35 9.73 -29.61
N PRO A 263 -3.13 8.63 -29.51
CA PRO A 263 -4.48 8.59 -30.07
C PRO A 263 -5.35 9.69 -29.50
N VAL A 264 -6.13 10.36 -30.37
CA VAL A 264 -7.11 11.38 -29.99
C VAL A 264 -8.50 10.77 -30.11
N ILE A 265 -9.30 10.83 -29.04
CA ILE A 265 -10.67 10.32 -29.00
C ILE A 265 -11.62 11.50 -28.95
N PHE A 266 -12.56 11.56 -29.90
CA PHE A 266 -13.61 12.56 -29.94
C PHE A 266 -14.89 12.03 -29.25
N SER A 267 -15.46 12.82 -28.35
CA SER A 267 -16.72 12.53 -27.67
C SER A 267 -17.56 13.81 -27.57
N PRO A 268 -18.87 13.79 -27.90
CA PRO A 268 -19.65 12.61 -28.31
C PRO A 268 -19.29 12.11 -29.72
N SER A 269 -19.41 10.80 -29.93
CA SER A 269 -19.02 10.13 -31.19
C SER A 269 -19.75 10.64 -32.42
N LEU A 270 -20.98 11.16 -32.26
CA LEU A 270 -21.79 11.74 -33.35
C LEU A 270 -21.09 12.90 -34.07
N LEU A 271 -20.27 13.67 -33.36
CA LEU A 271 -19.52 14.79 -33.93
C LEU A 271 -18.14 14.38 -34.45
N SER A 272 -17.68 13.17 -34.12
CA SER A 272 -16.30 12.74 -34.39
C SER A 272 -15.94 12.75 -35.88
N ARG A 273 -16.84 12.25 -36.74
CA ARG A 273 -16.56 12.12 -38.17
C ARG A 273 -16.27 13.47 -38.83
N GLY A 274 -17.14 14.46 -38.64
CA GLY A 274 -16.96 15.79 -39.23
C GLY A 274 -15.72 16.50 -38.69
N LEU A 275 -15.40 16.35 -37.39
CA LEU A 275 -14.19 16.91 -36.80
C LEU A 275 -12.92 16.25 -37.35
N ILE A 276 -12.90 14.93 -37.51
CA ILE A 276 -11.78 14.19 -38.09
C ILE A 276 -11.56 14.61 -39.54
N GLU A 277 -12.62 14.66 -40.34
CA GLU A 277 -12.55 15.09 -41.74
C GLU A 277 -11.96 16.51 -41.88
N ARG A 278 -12.36 17.44 -41.00
CA ARG A 278 -11.81 18.81 -40.98
C ARG A 278 -10.36 18.89 -40.51
N LEU A 279 -9.96 18.09 -39.53
CA LEU A 279 -8.57 18.07 -39.03
C LEU A 279 -7.58 17.42 -39.99
N LEU A 280 -8.05 16.54 -40.87
CA LEU A 280 -7.25 15.88 -41.89
C LEU A 280 -7.14 16.69 -43.20
N GLN A 281 -7.95 17.73 -43.37
CA GLN A 281 -7.80 18.64 -44.50
C GLN A 281 -6.50 19.45 -44.35
N PRO A 282 -5.70 19.60 -45.42
CA PRO A 282 -4.54 20.47 -45.41
C PRO A 282 -4.97 21.91 -45.10
N ALA A 283 -4.20 22.64 -44.30
CA ALA A 283 -4.46 24.05 -44.06
C ALA A 283 -4.49 24.77 -45.42
N GLU A 284 -5.63 25.33 -45.80
CA GLU A 284 -5.71 26.22 -46.96
C GLU A 284 -4.68 27.33 -46.75
N SER A 285 -3.72 27.42 -47.69
CA SER A 285 -2.69 28.46 -47.72
C SER A 285 -3.28 29.79 -48.17
#